data_AF-A0A538SPS7-F1
#
_entry.id   AF-A0A538SPS7-F1
#
_cell.length_a   1.000
_cell.length_b   1.000
_cell.length_c   1.000
_cell.angle_alpha   90.00
_cell.angle_beta   90.00
_cell.angle_gamma   90.00
#
_symmetry.space_group_name_H-M   'P 1'
#
loop_
_entity.id
_entity.type
_entity.pdbx_description
1 polymer ?
#
loop_
_entity_poly.entity_id
_entity_poly.type
_entity_poly.pdbx_seq_one_letter_code
_entity_poly.pdbx_strand_id
1 'polypeptide(L)'
;MTRTSQTVLRQSTRTGGSANSFGRSAANSSGATLALAILLSGRAPEAAAAGTFYVDSQNPAASDANPGTAALPYKSISAAAAGHNGPGTSILVSPGTYRETVTVPASGDSTLPFALLATGPGVVVDGADDFSGAAKWTLASGTVYLAATVTWSPLQVFVDGARLTPSTAGPAALPANSFQYVAGAGLYVNLGGANPGSR
;
A
#
# COMPACT_ATOMS: atom_id res chain seq x y z
N MET A 1 -24.55 4.54 -8.05
CA MET A 1 -23.09 4.35 -7.96
C MET A 1 -22.45 5.73 -7.92
N THR A 2 -22.20 6.24 -6.71
CA THR A 2 -21.53 7.53 -6.53
C THR A 2 -20.04 7.30 -6.80
N ARG A 3 -19.55 7.70 -7.97
CA ARG A 3 -18.10 7.72 -8.23
C ARG A 3 -17.54 8.84 -7.35
N THR A 4 -16.92 8.46 -6.23
CA THR A 4 -16.04 9.37 -5.50
C THR A 4 -14.95 9.76 -6.48
N SER A 5 -14.91 11.03 -6.82
CA SER A 5 -13.91 11.56 -7.73
C SER A 5 -12.52 11.39 -7.12
N GLN A 6 -11.60 10.83 -7.88
CA GLN A 6 -10.29 10.43 -7.36
C GLN A 6 -9.25 10.57 -8.46
N THR A 7 -8.30 11.47 -8.25
CA THR A 7 -7.05 11.47 -9.01
C THR A 7 -6.05 10.57 -8.30
N VAL A 8 -5.55 9.52 -8.96
CA VAL A 8 -4.57 8.59 -8.37
C VAL A 8 -3.41 8.31 -9.33
N LEU A 9 -2.21 8.11 -8.78
CA LEU A 9 -0.97 7.91 -9.51
C LEU A 9 -0.38 6.53 -9.24
N ARG A 10 0.08 5.80 -10.26
CA ARG A 10 0.72 4.49 -10.06
C ARG A 10 2.22 4.52 -10.36
N GLN A 11 2.99 3.89 -9.47
CA GLN A 11 4.44 3.71 -9.58
C GLN A 11 4.82 2.36 -10.17
N SER A 12 6.11 2.20 -10.51
CA SER A 12 6.72 0.92 -10.89
C SER A 12 7.64 0.43 -9.77
N THR A 13 7.13 -0.36 -8.83
CA THR A 13 8.00 -1.07 -7.89
C THR A 13 8.41 -2.42 -8.49
N ARG A 14 9.52 -2.44 -9.26
CA ARG A 14 10.28 -3.69 -9.40
C ARG A 14 11.13 -3.83 -8.15
N THR A 15 10.62 -4.55 -7.17
CA THR A 15 11.37 -4.95 -5.98
C THR A 15 12.47 -5.92 -6.41
N GLY A 16 13.70 -5.43 -6.54
CA GLY A 16 14.88 -6.28 -6.68
C GLY A 16 15.08 -7.05 -5.38
N GLY A 17 14.75 -8.34 -5.38
CA GLY A 17 15.08 -9.25 -4.29
C GLY A 17 16.59 -9.39 -4.19
N SER A 18 17.19 -8.82 -3.15
CA SER A 18 18.61 -9.05 -2.86
C SER A 18 18.74 -10.30 -1.99
N ALA A 19 19.35 -11.32 -2.57
CA ALA A 19 19.56 -12.64 -2.00
C ALA A 19 20.51 -12.63 -0.80
N ASN A 20 20.22 -13.52 0.15
CA ASN A 20 21.03 -13.87 1.32
C ASN A 20 22.49 -14.18 0.94
N SER A 21 23.43 -13.62 1.71
CA SER A 21 24.81 -14.13 1.79
C SER A 21 25.09 -14.61 3.23
N PHE A 22 24.97 -15.92 3.45
CA PHE A 22 25.50 -16.58 4.64
C PHE A 22 27.00 -16.83 4.43
N GLY A 23 27.84 -16.00 5.06
CA GLY A 23 29.28 -16.22 5.17
C GLY A 23 29.59 -17.11 6.39
N ARG A 24 30.39 -18.17 6.18
CA ARG A 24 30.78 -19.17 7.18
C ARG A 24 31.95 -18.67 8.05
N SER A 25 31.89 -19.07 9.32
CA SER A 25 32.90 -19.24 10.39
C SER A 25 34.34 -18.73 10.23
N ALA A 26 34.86 -18.12 11.32
CA ALA A 26 36.06 -18.58 12.02
C ALA A 26 36.18 -18.00 13.47
N ALA A 27 36.84 -18.80 14.33
CA ALA A 27 37.25 -18.70 15.75
C ALA A 27 37.66 -17.30 16.30
N ASN A 28 37.76 -17.01 17.62
CA ASN A 28 38.51 -17.73 18.66
C ASN A 28 38.31 -17.15 20.10
N SER A 29 38.76 -17.92 21.10
CA SER A 29 39.31 -17.59 22.44
C SER A 29 38.44 -17.12 23.64
N SER A 30 38.38 -18.04 24.61
CA SER A 30 38.40 -17.99 26.08
C SER A 30 38.46 -16.64 26.84
N GLY A 31 37.58 -16.53 27.84
CA GLY A 31 37.70 -15.60 28.97
C GLY A 31 36.50 -15.70 29.91
N ALA A 32 36.70 -16.23 31.12
CA ALA A 32 35.67 -16.45 32.14
C ALA A 32 35.39 -15.20 32.98
N THR A 33 34.13 -14.84 33.26
CA THR A 33 33.63 -14.49 34.62
C THR A 33 32.12 -14.15 34.69
N LEU A 34 31.50 -14.60 35.80
CA LEU A 34 30.34 -14.06 36.54
C LEU A 34 28.95 -14.02 35.85
N ALA A 35 28.13 -15.02 36.18
CA ALA A 35 26.72 -15.13 35.83
C ALA A 35 25.85 -14.15 36.65
N LEU A 36 25.26 -13.17 35.96
CA LEU A 36 24.08 -12.44 36.43
C LEU A 36 22.88 -12.97 35.63
N ALA A 37 21.99 -13.72 36.30
CA ALA A 37 20.81 -14.28 35.67
C ALA A 37 19.78 -13.17 35.39
N ILE A 38 19.90 -12.53 34.24
CA ILE A 38 18.83 -11.72 33.65
C ILE A 38 17.75 -12.71 33.21
N LEU A 39 16.57 -12.65 33.85
CA LEU A 39 15.36 -13.34 33.40
C LEU A 39 14.97 -12.78 32.04
N LEU A 40 15.57 -13.34 31.00
CA LEU A 40 15.23 -13.09 29.61
C LEU A 40 13.85 -13.71 29.39
N SER A 41 12.80 -12.89 29.56
CA SER A 41 11.46 -13.23 29.10
C SER A 41 11.51 -13.26 27.57
N GLY A 42 12.03 -14.36 27.03
CA GLY A 42 11.92 -14.68 25.62
C GLY A 42 10.44 -14.79 25.30
N ARG A 43 9.87 -13.75 24.70
CA ARG A 43 8.60 -13.85 24.01
C ARG A 43 8.86 -14.82 22.87
N ALA A 44 8.50 -16.08 23.06
CA ALA A 44 8.49 -17.04 21.97
C ALA A 44 7.69 -16.40 20.83
N PRO A 45 8.10 -16.56 19.57
CA PRO A 45 7.21 -16.23 18.48
C PRO A 45 5.94 -17.06 18.72
N GLU A 46 4.83 -16.39 19.04
CA GLU A 46 3.51 -17.02 19.02
C GLU A 46 3.42 -17.63 17.63
N ALA A 47 3.40 -18.96 17.57
CA ALA A 47 3.09 -19.66 16.34
C ALA A 47 1.82 -19.02 15.81
N ALA A 48 1.89 -18.42 14.62
CA ALA A 48 0.75 -17.77 14.01
C ALA A 48 -0.40 -18.77 13.99
N ALA A 49 -1.40 -18.51 14.83
CA ALA A 49 -2.45 -19.47 15.08
C ALA A 49 -3.31 -19.54 13.82
N ALA A 50 -3.49 -20.76 13.28
CA ALA A 50 -4.52 -21.02 12.29
C ALA A 50 -5.85 -20.47 12.83
N GLY A 51 -6.55 -19.68 12.02
CA GLY A 51 -7.64 -18.86 12.53
C GLY A 51 -8.24 -17.95 11.49
N THR A 52 -9.36 -17.33 11.87
CA THR A 52 -10.08 -16.35 11.06
C THR A 52 -9.92 -14.97 11.68
N PHE A 53 -9.38 -14.04 10.91
CA PHE A 53 -9.10 -12.67 11.33
C PHE A 53 -9.83 -11.68 10.44
N TYR A 54 -10.16 -10.51 10.99
CA TYR A 54 -11.03 -9.53 10.33
C TYR A 54 -10.27 -8.24 10.06
N VAL A 55 -10.48 -7.70 8.85
CA VAL A 55 -10.00 -6.39 8.44
C VAL A 55 -11.21 -5.55 8.05
N ASP A 56 -11.34 -4.36 8.61
CA ASP A 56 -12.40 -3.43 8.28
C ASP A 56 -11.90 -2.00 8.45
N SER A 57 -11.51 -1.36 7.34
CA SER A 57 -10.97 0.00 7.38
C SER A 57 -12.00 1.07 7.75
N GLN A 58 -13.30 0.74 7.62
CA GLN A 58 -14.42 1.65 7.89
C GLN A 58 -14.94 1.51 9.32
N ASN A 59 -14.61 0.41 10.02
CA ASN A 59 -14.97 0.25 11.42
C ASN A 59 -14.23 1.27 12.30
N PRO A 60 -14.93 2.09 13.10
CA PRO A 60 -14.31 3.08 13.98
C PRO A 60 -13.37 2.47 15.04
N ALA A 61 -13.58 1.21 15.41
CA ALA A 61 -12.73 0.48 16.35
C ALA A 61 -11.51 -0.17 15.68
N ALA A 62 -11.35 -0.06 14.36
CA ALA A 62 -10.26 -0.69 13.63
C ALA A 62 -8.91 -0.03 13.93
N SER A 63 -7.90 -0.87 14.17
CA SER A 63 -6.52 -0.47 14.41
C SER A 63 -5.58 -1.57 13.93
N ASP A 64 -4.42 -1.20 13.39
CA ASP A 64 -3.40 -2.17 12.99
C ASP A 64 -2.78 -2.91 14.18
N ALA A 65 -2.99 -2.42 15.40
CA ALA A 65 -2.56 -3.07 16.64
C ALA A 65 -3.62 -4.02 17.23
N ASN A 66 -4.81 -4.11 16.64
CA ASN A 66 -5.87 -4.98 17.14
C ASN A 66 -5.54 -6.47 16.96
N PRO A 67 -6.18 -7.38 17.70
CA PRO A 67 -6.00 -8.83 17.53
C PRO A 67 -6.68 -9.38 16.26
N GLY A 68 -7.51 -8.60 15.58
CA GLY A 68 -8.20 -9.02 14.36
C GLY A 68 -9.47 -9.82 14.60
N THR A 69 -10.22 -9.54 15.67
CA THR A 69 -11.55 -10.13 15.88
C THR A 69 -12.62 -9.29 15.17
N ALA A 70 -13.84 -9.81 15.00
CA ALA A 70 -14.93 -9.04 14.39
C ALA A 70 -15.25 -7.74 15.16
N ALA A 71 -15.07 -7.73 16.49
CA ALA A 71 -15.30 -6.55 17.33
C ALA A 71 -14.11 -5.58 17.35
N LEU A 72 -12.89 -6.10 17.19
CA LEU A 72 -11.63 -5.34 17.12
C LEU A 72 -10.86 -5.77 15.87
N PRO A 73 -11.30 -5.33 14.67
CA PRO A 73 -10.67 -5.73 13.41
C PRO A 73 -9.37 -4.97 13.17
N TYR A 74 -8.52 -5.50 12.30
CA TYR A 74 -7.39 -4.76 11.73
C TYR A 74 -7.89 -3.62 10.83
N LYS A 75 -7.09 -2.55 10.72
CA LYS A 75 -7.38 -1.43 9.81
C LYS A 75 -6.85 -1.67 8.41
N SER A 76 -5.69 -2.32 8.28
CA SER A 76 -5.06 -2.69 7.01
C SER A 76 -4.94 -4.21 6.83
N ILE A 77 -4.87 -4.64 5.57
CA ILE A 77 -4.67 -6.05 5.22
C ILE A 77 -3.24 -6.48 5.56
N SER A 78 -2.27 -5.60 5.34
CA SER A 78 -0.85 -5.84 5.61
C SER A 78 -0.57 -6.08 7.09
N ALA A 79 -1.21 -5.33 8.01
CA ALA A 79 -1.08 -5.58 9.44
C ALA A 79 -1.63 -6.97 9.84
N ALA A 80 -2.78 -7.36 9.28
CA ALA A 80 -3.35 -8.68 9.52
C ALA A 80 -2.45 -9.80 8.97
N ALA A 81 -1.90 -9.65 7.77
CA ALA A 81 -1.00 -10.63 7.14
C ALA A 81 0.38 -10.72 7.83
N ALA A 82 0.84 -9.62 8.43
CA ALA A 82 2.06 -9.62 9.24
C ALA A 82 1.82 -10.28 10.61
N GLY A 83 0.69 -9.99 11.25
CA GLY A 83 0.32 -10.55 12.57
C GLY A 83 -0.08 -12.02 12.52
N HIS A 84 -0.69 -12.47 11.42
CA HIS A 84 -1.18 -13.83 11.22
C HIS A 84 -0.72 -14.33 9.86
N ASN A 85 0.06 -15.41 9.84
CA ASN A 85 0.63 -15.96 8.62
C ASN A 85 0.77 -17.49 8.72
N GLY A 86 0.94 -18.15 7.58
CA GLY A 86 1.11 -19.60 7.55
C GLY A 86 -0.21 -20.39 7.43
N PRO A 87 -0.12 -21.73 7.53
CA PRO A 87 -1.21 -22.62 7.16
C PRO A 87 -2.49 -22.45 7.98
N GLY A 88 -3.64 -22.47 7.30
CA GLY A 88 -4.96 -22.41 7.94
C GLY A 88 -5.38 -21.02 8.39
N THR A 89 -4.64 -19.98 8.00
CA THR A 89 -4.98 -18.59 8.28
C THR A 89 -5.96 -18.05 7.23
N SER A 90 -7.06 -17.47 7.67
CA SER A 90 -8.01 -16.76 6.81
C SER A 90 -8.17 -15.31 7.28
N ILE A 91 -7.94 -14.37 6.38
CA ILE A 91 -8.14 -12.95 6.62
C ILE A 91 -9.38 -12.51 5.83
N LEU A 92 -10.45 -12.21 6.56
CA LEU A 92 -11.71 -11.71 6.04
C LEU A 92 -11.67 -10.20 5.93
N VAL A 93 -11.76 -9.69 4.71
CA VAL A 93 -11.65 -8.26 4.38
C VAL A 93 -13.02 -7.70 4.07
N SER A 94 -13.45 -6.72 4.85
CA SER A 94 -14.73 -6.02 4.65
C SER A 94 -14.67 -5.02 3.49
N PRO A 95 -15.80 -4.69 2.85
CA PRO A 95 -15.84 -3.73 1.75
C PRO A 95 -15.16 -2.39 2.09
N GLY A 96 -14.33 -1.90 1.17
CA GLY A 96 -13.53 -0.69 1.37
C GLY A 96 -12.38 -0.60 0.38
N THR A 97 -11.82 0.60 0.24
CA THR A 97 -10.60 0.82 -0.55
C THR A 97 -9.38 0.84 0.36
N TYR A 98 -8.57 -0.20 0.26
CA TYR A 98 -7.34 -0.41 0.99
C TYR A 98 -6.17 0.09 0.16
N ARG A 99 -5.63 1.25 0.52
CA ARG A 99 -4.52 1.88 -0.20
C ARG A 99 -3.17 1.37 0.29
N GLU A 100 -2.80 0.18 -0.15
CA GLU A 100 -1.63 -0.53 0.34
C GLU A 100 -1.03 -1.49 -0.69
N THR A 101 0.20 -1.93 -0.41
CA THR A 101 0.83 -3.08 -1.06
C THR A 101 0.92 -4.21 -0.04
N VAL A 102 0.16 -5.28 -0.27
CA VAL A 102 0.12 -6.42 0.65
C VAL A 102 1.26 -7.38 0.36
N THR A 103 2.06 -7.67 1.39
CA THR A 103 3.06 -8.75 1.36
C THR A 103 2.57 -9.91 2.20
N VAL A 104 2.60 -11.13 1.65
CA VAL A 104 2.27 -12.36 2.38
C VAL A 104 3.59 -13.02 2.80
N PRO A 105 3.98 -12.95 4.10
CA PRO A 105 5.32 -13.35 4.53
C PRO A 105 5.51 -14.87 4.61
N ALA A 106 4.42 -15.64 4.76
CA ALA A 106 4.45 -17.09 4.79
C ALA A 106 3.25 -17.68 4.04
N SER A 107 3.49 -18.75 3.29
CA SER A 107 2.45 -19.50 2.58
C SER A 107 1.69 -20.44 3.51
N GLY A 108 0.48 -20.84 3.11
CA GLY A 108 -0.15 -22.02 3.68
C GLY A 108 0.41 -23.33 3.09
N ASP A 109 -0.20 -24.45 3.47
CA ASP A 109 0.07 -25.76 2.87
C ASP A 109 -1.09 -26.23 1.97
N SER A 110 -0.90 -27.36 1.28
CA SER A 110 -1.88 -27.89 0.32
C SER A 110 -3.23 -28.28 0.93
N THR A 111 -3.28 -28.51 2.24
CA THR A 111 -4.48 -28.88 2.99
C THR A 111 -5.04 -27.72 3.81
N LEU A 112 -4.19 -26.76 4.17
CA LEU A 112 -4.50 -25.59 5.00
C LEU A 112 -3.92 -24.33 4.34
N PRO A 113 -4.62 -23.71 3.39
CA PRO A 113 -4.13 -22.53 2.70
C PRO A 113 -4.08 -21.30 3.62
N PHE A 114 -3.26 -20.32 3.23
CA PHE A 114 -3.39 -18.93 3.68
C PHE A 114 -4.34 -18.21 2.72
N ALA A 115 -5.44 -17.66 3.22
CA ALA A 115 -6.49 -17.08 2.39
C ALA A 115 -6.76 -15.61 2.74
N LEU A 116 -6.75 -14.74 1.72
CA LEU A 116 -7.32 -13.40 1.79
C LEU A 116 -8.69 -13.45 1.11
N LEU A 117 -9.76 -13.19 1.84
CA LEU A 117 -11.13 -13.37 1.37
C LEU A 117 -11.93 -12.09 1.57
N ALA A 118 -12.55 -11.59 0.51
CA ALA A 118 -13.52 -10.51 0.62
C ALA A 118 -14.82 -11.04 1.27
N THR A 119 -15.36 -10.34 2.27
CA THR A 119 -16.65 -10.69 2.88
C THR A 119 -17.86 -10.28 2.03
N GLY A 120 -17.64 -9.45 1.01
CA GLY A 120 -18.65 -8.99 0.07
C GLY A 120 -18.06 -8.17 -1.09
N PRO A 121 -18.91 -7.72 -2.03
CA PRO A 121 -18.47 -6.85 -3.11
C PRO A 121 -17.98 -5.50 -2.58
N GLY A 122 -17.04 -4.87 -3.29
CA GLY A 122 -16.53 -3.54 -2.95
C GLY A 122 -15.22 -3.51 -2.17
N VAL A 123 -14.57 -4.66 -1.96
CA VAL A 123 -13.16 -4.72 -1.52
C VAL A 123 -12.27 -4.35 -2.71
N VAL A 124 -11.48 -3.29 -2.56
CA VAL A 124 -10.51 -2.83 -3.55
C VAL A 124 -9.18 -2.64 -2.86
N VAL A 125 -8.13 -3.31 -3.36
CA VAL A 125 -6.75 -3.01 -2.96
C VAL A 125 -6.15 -2.11 -4.04
N ASP A 126 -5.76 -0.91 -3.67
CA ASP A 126 -5.24 0.10 -4.59
C ASP A 126 -3.84 0.57 -4.19
N GLY A 127 -2.83 0.18 -4.96
CA GLY A 127 -1.45 0.63 -4.74
C GLY A 127 -1.15 2.02 -5.30
N ALA A 128 -2.16 2.80 -5.66
CA ALA A 128 -1.98 4.13 -6.23
C ALA A 128 -1.88 5.22 -5.14
N ASP A 129 -1.00 6.19 -5.37
CA ASP A 129 -0.89 7.38 -4.52
C ASP A 129 -2.09 8.28 -4.75
N ASP A 130 -2.76 8.69 -3.66
CA ASP A 130 -3.92 9.55 -3.73
C ASP A 130 -3.54 11.01 -3.98
N PHE A 131 -4.08 11.58 -5.04
CA PHE A 131 -3.96 12.99 -5.43
C PHE A 131 -5.32 13.67 -5.61
N SER A 132 -6.37 13.14 -4.97
CA SER A 132 -7.73 13.69 -5.03
C SER A 132 -7.93 15.05 -4.34
N GLY A 133 -6.98 15.55 -3.54
CA GLY A 133 -7.12 16.83 -2.83
C GLY A 133 -6.77 18.05 -3.69
N ALA A 134 -7.69 19.01 -3.82
CA ALA A 134 -7.52 20.21 -4.64
C ALA A 134 -6.25 21.01 -4.33
N ALA A 135 -5.84 21.07 -3.07
CA ALA A 135 -4.64 21.76 -2.61
C ALA A 135 -3.33 21.13 -3.11
N LYS A 136 -3.37 19.90 -3.63
CA LYS A 136 -2.22 19.23 -4.26
C LYS A 136 -1.95 19.75 -5.69
N TRP A 137 -2.82 20.61 -6.22
CA TRP A 137 -2.80 21.07 -7.60
C TRP A 137 -2.82 22.60 -7.69
N THR A 138 -1.96 23.14 -8.54
CA THR A 138 -1.94 24.56 -8.90
C THR A 138 -2.23 24.72 -10.38
N LEU A 139 -3.02 25.73 -10.75
CA LEU A 139 -3.24 26.03 -12.18
C LEU A 139 -1.91 26.47 -12.81
N ALA A 140 -1.46 25.74 -13.83
CA ALA A 140 -0.25 26.08 -14.57
C ALA A 140 -0.56 27.03 -15.71
N SER A 141 -1.52 26.66 -16.58
CA SER A 141 -1.99 27.51 -17.69
C SER A 141 -3.27 26.95 -18.28
N GLY A 142 -4.21 27.80 -18.70
CA GLY A 142 -5.45 27.36 -19.34
C GLY A 142 -6.24 26.36 -18.49
N THR A 143 -6.22 25.08 -18.89
CA THR A 143 -6.86 23.94 -18.22
C THR A 143 -5.86 22.89 -17.71
N VAL A 144 -4.58 23.26 -17.70
CA VAL A 144 -3.46 22.43 -17.25
C VAL A 144 -3.13 22.75 -15.81
N TYR A 145 -3.10 21.72 -14.97
CA TYR A 145 -2.77 21.80 -13.55
C TYR A 145 -1.48 21.06 -13.24
N LEU A 146 -0.72 21.56 -12.28
CA LEU A 146 0.55 21.02 -11.82
C LEU A 146 0.42 20.49 -10.39
N ALA A 147 0.78 19.23 -10.19
CA ALA A 147 1.12 18.67 -8.88
C ALA A 147 2.64 18.68 -8.71
N ALA A 148 3.18 19.75 -8.13
CA ALA A 148 4.63 19.96 -7.97
C ALA A 148 5.28 19.03 -6.95
N THR A 149 4.49 18.44 -6.04
CA THR A 149 4.97 17.48 -5.04
C THR A 149 5.26 16.09 -5.61
N VAL A 150 4.83 15.83 -6.85
CA VAL A 150 5.17 14.59 -7.57
C VAL A 150 6.61 14.72 -8.06
N THR A 151 7.54 14.00 -7.44
CA THR A 151 8.98 14.05 -7.78
C THR A 151 9.48 12.80 -8.50
N TRP A 152 8.57 11.91 -8.87
CA TRP A 152 8.82 10.67 -9.60
C TRP A 152 7.99 10.64 -10.89
N SER A 153 8.40 9.83 -11.87
CA SER A 153 7.67 9.68 -13.14
C SER A 153 6.54 8.65 -12.99
N PRO A 154 5.26 9.07 -12.92
CA PRO A 154 4.15 8.12 -12.76
C PRO A 154 3.93 7.36 -14.07
N LEU A 155 3.70 6.05 -14.00
CA LEU A 155 3.41 5.25 -15.19
C LEU A 155 1.97 5.45 -15.69
N GLN A 156 1.07 5.71 -14.75
CA GLN A 156 -0.36 5.85 -15.01
C GLN A 156 -0.93 6.92 -14.08
N VAL A 157 -1.82 7.72 -14.64
CA VAL A 157 -2.64 8.69 -13.91
C VAL A 157 -4.09 8.35 -14.20
N PHE A 158 -4.89 8.22 -13.16
CA PHE A 158 -6.32 8.00 -13.26
C PHE A 158 -7.05 9.18 -12.64
N VAL A 159 -8.16 9.58 -13.23
CA VAL A 159 -9.10 10.56 -12.68
C VAL A 159 -10.50 9.95 -12.78
N ASP A 160 -11.19 9.82 -11.66
CA ASP A 160 -12.56 9.29 -11.54
C ASP A 160 -12.71 7.88 -12.15
N GLY A 161 -11.63 7.10 -12.02
CA GLY A 161 -11.48 5.76 -12.59
C GLY A 161 -11.09 5.73 -14.07
N ALA A 162 -11.04 6.86 -14.77
CA ALA A 162 -10.59 6.94 -16.15
C ALA A 162 -9.07 7.16 -16.23
N ARG A 163 -8.38 6.33 -17.02
CA ARG A 163 -6.94 6.47 -17.26
C ARG A 163 -6.66 7.61 -18.24
N LEU A 164 -5.76 8.52 -17.88
CA LEU A 164 -5.27 9.58 -18.76
C LEU A 164 -4.20 9.06 -19.73
N THR A 165 -4.07 9.74 -20.87
CA THR A 165 -3.05 9.42 -21.89
C THR A 165 -1.70 10.06 -21.53
N PRO A 166 -0.58 9.33 -21.48
CA PRO A 166 0.73 9.96 -21.33
C PRO A 166 1.07 10.78 -22.58
N SER A 167 1.69 11.96 -22.38
CA SER A 167 2.06 12.87 -23.46
C SER A 167 3.53 13.30 -23.35
N THR A 168 4.15 13.57 -24.49
CA THR A 168 5.47 14.20 -24.60
C THR A 168 5.39 15.69 -24.95
N ALA A 169 4.20 16.22 -25.25
CA ALA A 169 4.00 17.65 -25.50
C ALA A 169 4.27 18.45 -24.23
N GLY A 170 4.95 19.60 -24.35
CA GLY A 170 5.24 20.46 -23.20
C GLY A 170 3.97 21.02 -22.52
N PRO A 171 4.06 21.51 -21.28
CA PRO A 171 2.89 21.85 -20.46
C PRO A 171 1.88 22.79 -21.13
N ALA A 172 2.34 23.81 -21.86
CA ALA A 172 1.45 24.78 -22.52
C ALA A 172 0.65 24.20 -23.70
N ALA A 173 1.07 23.06 -24.25
CA ALA A 173 0.44 22.38 -25.39
C ALA A 173 -0.11 21.00 -25.00
N LEU A 174 -0.23 20.70 -23.70
CA LEU A 174 -0.66 19.41 -23.21
C LEU A 174 -2.12 19.14 -23.64
N PRO A 175 -2.42 18.07 -24.40
CA PRO A 175 -3.79 17.77 -24.84
C PRO A 175 -4.75 17.49 -23.67
N ALA A 176 -6.05 17.72 -23.84
CA ALA A 176 -7.04 17.33 -22.84
C ALA A 176 -7.04 15.79 -22.63
N ASN A 177 -7.38 15.36 -21.42
CA ASN A 177 -7.33 13.97 -20.95
C ASN A 177 -5.93 13.33 -21.04
N SER A 178 -4.89 14.14 -20.82
CA SER A 178 -3.50 13.69 -20.86
C SER A 178 -2.69 14.18 -19.66
N PHE A 179 -1.55 13.54 -19.45
CA PHE A 179 -0.59 13.92 -18.42
C PHE A 179 0.83 13.91 -18.95
N GLN A 180 1.69 14.73 -18.36
CA GLN A 180 3.13 14.74 -18.60
C GLN A 180 3.85 14.94 -17.27
N TYR A 181 4.83 14.08 -16.98
CA TYR A 181 5.79 14.35 -15.92
C TYR A 181 6.99 15.10 -16.46
N VAL A 182 7.37 16.19 -15.80
CA VAL A 182 8.58 16.97 -16.11
C VAL A 182 9.50 16.92 -14.89
N ALA A 183 10.68 16.31 -15.07
CA ALA A 183 11.66 16.17 -14.00
C ALA A 183 12.05 17.55 -13.43
N GLY A 184 12.04 17.68 -12.11
CA GLY A 184 12.34 18.94 -11.41
C GLY A 184 11.17 19.92 -11.32
N ALA A 185 10.07 19.70 -12.03
CA ALA A 185 8.87 20.54 -11.95
C ALA A 185 7.67 19.81 -11.34
N GLY A 186 7.38 18.59 -11.80
CA GLY A 186 6.33 17.73 -11.29
C GLY A 186 5.39 17.18 -12.35
N LEU A 187 4.20 16.77 -11.93
CA LEU A 187 3.19 16.17 -12.80
C LEU A 187 2.20 17.21 -13.32
N TYR A 188 2.18 17.39 -14.63
CA TYR A 188 1.16 18.17 -15.33
C TYR A 188 0.01 17.26 -15.77
N VAL A 189 -1.22 17.72 -15.54
CA VAL A 189 -2.45 17.06 -15.97
C VAL A 189 -3.35 18.07 -16.66
N ASN A 190 -3.91 17.71 -17.80
CA ASN A 190 -4.94 18.50 -18.46
C ASN A 190 -6.22 17.68 -18.58
N LEU A 191 -7.30 18.12 -17.93
CA LEU A 191 -8.63 17.52 -18.02
C LEU A 191 -9.56 18.27 -18.98
N GLY A 192 -9.07 19.34 -19.63
CA GLY A 192 -9.88 20.25 -20.44
C GLY A 192 -10.87 21.09 -19.62
N GLY A 193 -10.68 21.19 -18.29
CA GLY A 193 -11.60 21.89 -17.41
C GLY A 193 -11.00 22.16 -16.03
N ALA A 194 -11.81 21.99 -14.98
CA ALA A 194 -11.45 22.30 -13.60
C ALA A 194 -10.34 21.41 -13.01
N ASN A 195 -9.84 21.86 -11.84
CA ASN A 195 -8.77 21.24 -11.07
C ASN A 195 -9.01 19.73 -10.84
N PRO A 196 -8.03 18.85 -11.13
CA PRO A 196 -8.15 17.39 -10.94
C PRO A 196 -8.49 16.94 -9.51
N GLY A 197 -8.13 17.72 -8.49
CA GLY A 197 -8.44 17.42 -7.08
C GLY A 197 -9.71 18.12 -6.55
N SER A 198 -10.50 18.77 -7.40
CA SER A 198 -11.71 19.51 -6.97
C SER A 198 -13.02 18.83 -7.33
N ARG A 199 -12.94 17.63 -7.91
CA ARG A 199 -14.12 16.89 -8.34
C ARG A 199 -14.51 15.90 -7.27
#